data_AF-A0A2D8BUZ5-F1
#
_entry.id   AF-A0A2D8BUZ5-F1
#
_cell.length_a   1.000
_cell.length_b   1.000
_cell.length_c   1.000
_cell.angle_alpha   90.00
_cell.angle_beta   90.00
_cell.angle_gamma   90.00
#
_symmetry.space_group_name_H-M   'P 1'
#
loop_
_entity.id
_entity.type
_entity.pdbx_description
1 polymer ?
#
loop_
_entity_poly.entity_id
_entity_poly.type
_entity_poly.pdbx_seq_one_letter_code
_entity_poly.pdbx_strand_id
1 'polypeptide(L)' 'MLFKNMDVIHCKSEVIIKNKKTGKVYKNEDEAKKDIQDSSTDTSESDIQRDVNIIVPELSLDGETD' A
#
# COMPACT_ATOMS: atom_id res chain seq x y z
N MET A 1 -22.84 -12.57 25.70
CA MET A 1 -21.96 -11.50 25.19
C MET A 1 -22.48 -11.14 23.81
N LEU A 2 -23.23 -10.05 23.68
CA LEU A 2 -23.75 -9.58 22.39
C LEU A 2 -22.63 -8.77 21.73
N PHE A 3 -22.04 -9.30 20.66
CA PHE A 3 -21.13 -8.54 19.82
C PHE A 3 -21.99 -7.50 19.09
N LYS A 4 -21.95 -6.25 19.60
CA LYS A 4 -22.52 -5.07 18.96
C LYS A 4 -22.02 -5.05 17.51
N ASN A 5 -22.95 -5.00 16.55
CA ASN A 5 -22.64 -4.99 15.12
C ASN A 5 -21.52 -3.97 14.85
N MET A 6 -20.32 -4.46 14.53
CA MET A 6 -19.23 -3.61 14.06
C MET A 6 -19.53 -3.24 12.62
N ASP A 7 -19.67 -1.95 12.35
CA ASP A 7 -19.68 -1.43 10.99
C ASP A 7 -18.33 -1.75 10.33
N VAL A 8 -18.36 -2.67 9.36
CA VAL A 8 -17.20 -3.01 8.54
C VAL A 8 -17.11 -2.00 7.41
N ILE A 9 -16.13 -1.10 7.50
CA ILE A 9 -15.91 -0.09 6.47
C ILE A 9 -14.99 -0.67 5.40
N HIS A 10 -15.53 -0.81 4.18
CA HIS A 10 -14.74 -1.23 3.02
C HIS A 10 -13.92 -0.07 2.48
N CYS A 11 -12.62 -0.07 2.75
CA CYS A 11 -11.68 0.89 2.19
C CYS A 11 -11.10 0.39 0.87
N LYS A 12 -10.80 1.33 -0.04
CA LYS A 12 -9.96 1.02 -1.21
C LYS A 12 -8.51 1.08 -0.77
N SER A 13 -7.70 0.11 -1.19
CA SER A 13 -6.26 0.13 -1.00
C SER A 13 -5.55 0.07 -2.35
N GLU A 14 -4.52 0.88 -2.50
CA GLU A 14 -3.64 0.91 -3.65
C GLU A 14 -2.22 0.62 -3.15
N VAL A 15 -1.56 -0.38 -3.75
CA VAL A 15 -0.19 -0.74 -3.42
C VAL A 15 0.70 -0.25 -4.55
N ILE A 16 1.64 0.62 -4.21
CA ILE A 16 2.59 1.20 -5.16
C ILE A 16 3.99 0.71 -4.77
N ILE A 17 4.63 -0.01 -5.68
CA ILE A 17 6.00 -0.48 -5.49
C ILE A 17 6.86 0.33 -6.44
N LYS A 18 7.88 1.04 -5.94
CA LYS A 18 8.74 1.89 -6.76
C LYS A 18 10.20 1.81 -6.34
N ASN A 19 11.09 2.04 -7.29
CA ASN A 19 12.51 2.20 -7.05
C ASN A 19 12.83 3.66 -6.74
N LYS A 20 13.47 3.93 -5.60
CA LYS A 20 13.84 5.30 -5.19
C LYS A 20 14.97 5.89 -6.03
N LYS A 21 15.90 5.07 -6.54
CA LYS A 21 17.02 5.53 -7.37
C LYS A 21 16.60 5.84 -8.79
N THR A 22 15.90 4.90 -9.43
CA THR A 22 15.56 5.00 -10.85
C THR A 22 14.21 5.66 -11.09
N GLY A 23 13.37 5.77 -10.05
CA GLY A 23 12.00 6.28 -10.17
C GLY A 23 11.03 5.29 -10.84
N LYS A 24 11.48 4.07 -11.15
CA LYS A 24 10.67 3.04 -11.83
C LYS A 24 9.57 2.53 -10.90
N VAL A 25 8.33 2.54 -11.38
CA VAL A 25 7.17 1.97 -10.66
C VAL A 25 6.92 0.55 -11.18
N TYR A 26 6.90 -0.41 -10.28
CA TYR A 26 6.67 -1.82 -10.57
C TYR A 26 5.20 -2.17 -10.33
N LYS A 27 4.64 -3.02 -11.20
CA LYS A 27 3.27 -3.52 -11.06
C LYS A 27 3.09 -4.52 -9.91
N ASN A 28 4.16 -5.22 -9.54
CA ASN A 28 4.14 -6.34 -8.60
C ASN A 28 5.54 -6.57 -8.01
N GLU A 29 5.60 -7.29 -6.88
CA GLU A 29 6.87 -7.57 -6.20
C GLU A 29 7.83 -8.43 -7.05
N ASP A 30 7.30 -9.29 -7.93
CA ASP A 30 8.14 -10.13 -8.81
C ASP A 30 8.98 -9.29 -9.79
N GLU A 31 8.39 -8.23 -10.36
CA GLU A 31 9.09 -7.28 -11.24
C GLU A 31 10.19 -6.53 -10.48
N ALA A 32 9.90 -6.11 -9.24
CA ALA A 32 10.90 -5.44 -8.40
C ALA A 32 12.06 -6.38 -8.06
N LYS A 33 11.78 -7.66 -7.74
CA LYS A 33 12.81 -8.67 -7.46
C LYS A 33 13.66 -9.00 -8.68
N LYS A 34 13.06 -9.10 -9.87
CA LYS A 34 13.81 -9.28 -11.12
C LYS A 34 14.75 -8.11 -11.38
N ASP A 35 14.30 -6.89 -11.12
CA ASP A 35 15.14 -5.70 -11.24
C ASP A 35 16.31 -5.74 -10.24
N ILE A 36 16.08 -6.12 -8.98
CA ILE A 36 17.16 -6.31 -7.98
C ILE A 36 18.16 -7.40 -8.40
N GLN A 37 17.68 -8.48 -8.99
CA GLN A 37 18.51 -9.60 -9.44
C GLN A 37 19.24 -9.31 -10.75
N ASP A 38 18.83 -8.27 -11.48
CA ASP A 38 19.46 -7.88 -12.72
C ASP A 38 20.79 -7.18 -12.42
N SER A 39 21.90 -7.87 -12.72
CA SER A 39 23.25 -7.33 -12.52
C SER A 39 23.59 -6.16 -13.46
N SER A 40 22.71 -5.80 -14.39
CA SER A 40 22.83 -4.59 -15.21
C SER A 40 22.21 -3.36 -14.54
N THR A 41 21.42 -3.54 -13.47
CA THR A 41 20.84 -2.43 -12.71
C THR A 41 21.47 -2.32 -11.32
N ASP A 42 21.75 -1.09 -10.88
CA ASP A 42 22.24 -0.80 -9.51
C ASP A 42 21.06 -0.72 -8.51
N THR A 43 20.11 -1.64 -8.65
CA THR A 43 18.91 -1.72 -7.81
C THR A 43 19.17 -2.69 -6.66
N SER A 44 19.17 -2.19 -5.42
CA SER A 44 19.23 -3.04 -4.22
C SER A 44 17.86 -3.15 -3.54
N GLU A 45 17.68 -4.14 -2.66
CA GLU A 45 16.43 -4.28 -1.89
C GLU A 45 16.11 -3.03 -1.05
N SER A 46 17.14 -2.32 -0.59
CA SER A 46 17.02 -1.06 0.16
C SER A 46 16.48 0.11 -0.68
N ASP A 47 16.63 0.03 -2.01
CA ASP A 47 16.15 1.05 -2.94
C ASP A 47 14.66 0.87 -3.28
N ILE A 48 14.07 -0.28 -2.96
CA ILE A 48 12.65 -0.56 -3.21
C ILE A 48 11.78 0.04 -2.12
N GLN A 49 10.91 0.97 -2.50
CA GLN A 49 9.85 1.51 -1.66
C GLN A 49 8.54 0.78 -1.94
N ARG A 50 7.87 0.35 -0.87
CA ARG A 50 6.50 -0.19 -0.91
C ARG A 50 5.61 0.78 -0.18
N ASP A 51 4.81 1.53 -0.93
CA ASP A 51 3.81 2.43 -0.39
C ASP A 51 2.44 1.74 -0.45
N VAL A 52 1.70 1.78 0.66
CA VAL A 52 0.31 1.33 0.70
C VAL A 52 -0.55 2.55 0.97
N ASN A 53 -1.30 2.97 -0.04
CA ASN A 53 -2.25 4.06 0.09
C ASN A 53 -3.61 3.48 0.44
N ILE A 54 -4.13 3.83 1.61
CA ILE A 54 -5.46 3.40 2.05
C ILE A 54 -6.40 4.59 1.93
N ILE A 55 -7.33 4.50 0.99
CA ILE A 55 -8.35 5.52 0.78
C ILE A 55 -9.52 5.16 1.68
N VAL A 56 -9.59 5.87 2.81
CA VAL A 56 -10.70 5.76 3.75
C VAL A 56 -11.88 6.55 3.17
N PRO A 57 -13.08 5.94 3.03
CA PRO A 57 -14.27 6.67 2.64
C PRO A 57 -14.63 7.71 3.69
N GLU A 58 -15.25 8.82 3.29
CA GLU A 58 -15.73 9.84 4.23
C GLU A 58 -16.80 9.22 5.14
N LEU A 59 -16.46 9.07 6.42
CA LEU A 59 -17.38 8.61 7.45
C LEU A 59 -18.04 9.84 8.06
N SER A 60 -19.36 9.92 7.92
CA SER A 60 -20.15 10.82 8.76
C SER A 60 -20.14 10.23 10.16
N LEU A 61 -19.29 10.74 11.04
CA LEU A 61 -19.33 10.42 12.46
C LEU A 61 -20.48 11.23 13.07
N ASP A 62 -21.72 10.76 12.94
CA ASP A 62 -22.82 11.22 13.78
C ASP A 62 -22.62 10.67 15.19
N GLY A 63 -21.71 11.31 15.93
CA GLY A 63 -21.61 11.12 17.37
C GLY A 63 -22.80 11.80 18.02
N GLU A 64 -23.89 11.07 18.25
CA GLU A 64 -24.87 11.46 19.26
C GLU A 64 -24.11 11.54 20.60
N THR A 65 -23.76 12.76 20.98
CA THR A 65 -23.13 13.05 22.28
C THR A 65 -24.30 13.20 23.26
N ASP A 66 -24.60 12.13 23.98
CA ASP A 66 -25.54 12.14 25.12
C ASP A 66 -24.92 12.86 26.32
#